data_AF-A0A7J4B103-F1
#
_entry.id   AF-A0A7J4B103-F1
#
_cell.length_a   1.000
_cell.length_b   1.000
_cell.length_c   1.000
_cell.angle_alpha   90.00
_cell.angle_beta   90.00
_cell.angle_gamma   90.00
#
_symmetry.space_group_name_H-M   'P 1'
#
loop_
_entity.id
_entity.type
_entity.pdbx_description
1 polymer ?
#
loop_
_entity_poly.entity_id
_entity_poly.type
_entity_poly.pdbx_seq_one_letter_code
_entity_poly.pdbx_strand_id
1 'polypeptide(L)'
;MQGFEFILVFSIGISFLIVLIYRLMTDMDELKEIKQKLNEYKKKLSEVQKKNDMKEYNSLFNEMMKINSKQFKMNIKPMFISLIIALLSLSYLKSQYDNVLVNLPVSLPLFGNDMGWLWWYILISIPATMFFRKMLSLD
;
A
#
# COMPACT_ATOMS: atom_id res chain seq x y z
N MET A 1 -21.00 -8.39 20.95
CA MET A 1 -20.67 -7.69 19.69
C MET A 1 -20.99 -8.64 18.57
N GLN A 2 -21.72 -8.17 17.56
CA GLN A 2 -21.96 -8.97 16.37
C GLN A 2 -20.61 -9.16 15.63
N GLY A 3 -20.40 -10.29 14.95
CA GLY A 3 -19.10 -10.60 14.33
C GLY A 3 -18.60 -9.49 13.37
N PHE A 4 -19.53 -8.75 12.75
CA PHE A 4 -19.20 -7.65 11.85
C PHE A 4 -18.58 -6.42 12.57
N GLU A 5 -19.05 -6.08 13.78
CA GLU A 5 -18.56 -4.91 14.54
C GLU A 5 -17.10 -5.12 14.94
N PHE A 6 -16.79 -6.34 15.36
CA PHE A 6 -15.44 -6.75 15.68
C PHE A 6 -14.52 -6.68 14.45
N ILE A 7 -14.94 -7.23 13.30
CA ILE A 7 -14.15 -7.19 12.06
C ILE A 7 -13.86 -5.73 11.68
N LEU A 8 -14.83 -4.83 11.80
CA LEU A 8 -14.66 -3.42 11.49
C LEU A 8 -13.59 -2.76 12.38
N VAL A 9 -13.73 -2.86 13.70
CA VAL A 9 -12.78 -2.26 14.66
C VAL A 9 -11.39 -2.87 14.49
N PHE A 10 -11.34 -4.19 14.30
CA PHE A 10 -10.10 -4.93 14.08
C PHE A 10 -9.40 -4.50 12.78
N SER A 11 -10.12 -4.40 11.66
CA SER A 11 -9.60 -3.92 10.38
C SER A 11 -9.02 -2.51 10.50
N ILE A 12 -9.72 -1.60 11.16
CA ILE A 12 -9.25 -0.22 11.38
C ILE A 12 -7.96 -0.23 12.22
N GLY A 13 -7.92 -1.01 13.30
CA GLY A 13 -6.75 -1.15 14.16
C GLY A 13 -5.53 -1.71 13.41
N ILE A 14 -5.72 -2.76 12.61
CA ILE A 14 -4.67 -3.34 11.77
C ILE A 14 -4.18 -2.35 10.71
N SER A 15 -5.10 -1.66 10.01
CA SER A 15 -4.74 -0.62 9.05
C SER A 15 -3.92 0.50 9.71
N PHE A 16 -4.29 0.93 10.90
CA PHE A 16 -3.54 1.94 11.65
C PHE A 16 -2.14 1.44 12.04
N LEU A 17 -2.03 0.21 12.56
CA LEU A 17 -0.75 -0.41 12.90
C LEU A 17 0.18 -0.54 11.70
N ILE A 18 -0.34 -0.99 10.55
CA ILE A 18 0.43 -1.09 9.30
C ILE A 18 1.00 0.27 8.91
N VAL A 19 0.18 1.33 8.97
CA VAL A 19 0.60 2.68 8.59
C VAL A 19 1.60 3.27 9.57
N LEU A 20 1.44 3.02 10.88
CA LEU A 20 2.42 3.41 11.89
C LEU A 20 3.77 2.74 11.67
N ILE A 21 3.78 1.43 11.41
CA ILE A 21 5.01 0.68 11.14
C ILE A 21 5.68 1.22 9.87
N TYR A 22 4.91 1.46 8.81
CA TYR A 22 5.45 2.06 7.59
C TYR A 22 6.14 3.40 7.87
N ARG A 23 5.49 4.27 8.67
CA ARG A 23 6.07 5.57 9.04
C ARG A 23 7.36 5.43 9.85
N LEU A 24 7.39 4.53 10.81
CA LEU A 24 8.56 4.36 11.69
C LEU A 24 9.75 3.71 10.99
N MET A 25 9.49 2.91 9.95
CA MET A 25 10.51 2.11 9.28
C MET A 25 11.05 2.72 7.98
N THR A 26 10.39 3.77 7.48
CA THR A 26 10.79 4.46 6.25
C THR A 26 11.23 5.88 6.58
N ASP A 27 12.43 6.25 6.12
CA ASP A 27 12.89 7.63 6.16
C ASP A 27 12.12 8.46 5.12
N MET A 28 11.26 9.35 5.61
CA MET A 28 10.37 10.15 4.78
C MET A 28 11.10 11.27 4.04
N ASP A 29 12.19 11.78 4.59
CA ASP A 29 12.95 12.86 3.98
C ASP A 29 13.81 12.30 2.84
N GLU A 30 14.47 11.16 3.07
CA GLU A 30 15.18 10.43 2.01
C GLU A 30 14.22 9.99 0.88
N LEU A 31 12.99 9.58 1.22
CA LEU A 31 11.98 9.22 0.21
C LEU A 31 11.56 10.43 -0.65
N LYS A 32 11.42 11.62 -0.05
CA LYS A 32 11.12 12.86 -0.78
C LYS A 32 12.25 13.26 -1.71
N GLU A 33 13.50 13.19 -1.26
CA GLU A 33 14.66 13.47 -2.10
C GLU A 33 14.75 12.50 -3.30
N ILE A 34 14.50 11.21 -3.07
CA ILE A 34 14.49 10.21 -4.14
C ILE A 34 13.37 10.52 -5.15
N LYS A 35 12.16 10.86 -4.70
CA LYS A 35 11.05 11.28 -5.59
C LYS A 35 11.46 12.49 -6.44
N GLN A 36 12.14 13.49 -5.86
CA GLN A 36 12.64 14.66 -6.59
C GLN A 36 13.67 14.27 -7.65
N LYS A 37 14.70 13.50 -7.28
CA LYS A 37 15.72 13.02 -8.21
C LYS A 37 15.09 12.23 -9.37
N LEU A 38 14.16 11.32 -9.09
CA LEU A 38 13.47 10.57 -10.15
C LEU A 38 12.73 11.48 -11.13
N ASN A 39 12.10 12.56 -10.65
CA ASN A 39 11.44 13.54 -11.52
C ASN A 39 12.44 14.32 -12.38
N GLU A 40 13.62 14.67 -11.84
CA GLU A 40 14.70 15.28 -12.61
C GLU A 40 15.23 14.34 -13.70
N TYR A 41 15.49 13.07 -13.38
CA TYR A 41 15.93 12.07 -14.35
C TYR A 41 14.89 11.84 -15.45
N LYS A 42 13.60 11.82 -15.13
CA LYS A 42 12.52 11.74 -16.13
C LYS A 42 12.55 12.91 -17.12
N LYS A 43 12.78 14.15 -16.62
CA LYS A 43 12.91 15.34 -17.48
C LYS A 43 14.13 15.23 -18.40
N LYS A 44 15.30 14.91 -17.84
CA LYS A 44 16.55 14.73 -18.61
C LYS A 44 16.42 13.63 -19.66
N LEU A 45 15.82 12.49 -19.32
CA LEU A 45 15.55 11.40 -20.27
C LEU A 45 14.67 11.86 -21.42
N SER A 46 13.63 12.65 -21.17
CA SER A 46 12.78 13.22 -22.22
C SER A 46 13.54 14.18 -23.14
N GLU A 47 14.46 14.97 -22.60
CA GLU A 47 15.30 15.88 -23.39
C GLU A 47 16.31 15.15 -24.27
N VAL A 48 16.97 14.13 -23.72
CA VAL A 48 17.97 13.32 -24.45
C VAL A 48 17.31 12.43 -25.50
N GLN A 49 16.10 11.92 -25.21
CA GLN A 49 15.30 11.17 -26.18
C GLN A 49 14.97 12.02 -27.42
N LYS A 50 14.67 13.32 -27.25
CA LYS A 50 14.45 14.24 -28.38
C LYS A 50 15.71 14.48 -29.22
N LYS A 51 16.89 14.34 -28.63
CA LYS A 51 18.19 14.51 -29.28
C LYS A 51 18.69 13.24 -30.00
N ASN A 52 17.96 12.12 -29.91
CA ASN A 52 18.36 10.80 -30.44
C ASN A 52 19.74 10.29 -29.95
N ASP A 53 20.23 10.78 -28.81
CA ASP A 53 21.47 10.29 -28.21
C ASP A 53 21.19 9.06 -27.33
N MET A 54 21.25 7.88 -27.95
CA MET A 54 20.99 6.62 -27.27
C MET A 54 22.05 6.27 -26.21
N LYS A 55 23.28 6.77 -26.33
CA LYS A 55 24.34 6.47 -25.34
C LYS A 55 24.08 7.25 -24.06
N GLU A 56 23.83 8.54 -24.19
CA GLU A 56 23.48 9.39 -23.05
C GLU A 56 22.16 8.96 -22.41
N TYR A 57 21.17 8.58 -23.23
CA TYR A 57 19.88 8.06 -22.75
C TYR A 57 20.06 6.82 -21.86
N ASN A 58 20.80 5.82 -22.35
CA ASN A 58 21.03 4.58 -21.59
C ASN A 58 21.78 4.82 -20.28
N SER A 59 22.74 5.76 -20.28
CA SER A 59 23.46 6.15 -19.06
C SER A 59 22.51 6.75 -18.01
N LEU A 60 21.72 7.75 -18.39
CA LEU A 60 20.74 8.39 -17.52
C LEU A 60 19.66 7.41 -17.04
N PHE A 61 19.23 6.50 -17.91
CA PHE A 61 18.26 5.48 -17.57
C PHE A 61 18.81 4.52 -16.51
N ASN A 62 20.06 4.08 -16.67
CA ASN A 62 20.72 3.22 -15.69
C ASN A 62 20.88 3.91 -14.33
N GLU A 63 21.20 5.20 -14.30
CA GLU A 63 21.23 5.98 -13.04
C GLU A 63 19.85 6.10 -12.40
N MET A 64 18.82 6.41 -13.20
CA MET A 64 17.43 6.43 -12.73
C MET A 64 17.04 5.06 -12.16
N MET A 65 17.43 3.96 -12.78
CA MET A 65 17.16 2.60 -12.30
C MET A 65 17.87 2.30 -10.97
N LYS A 66 19.10 2.79 -10.77
CA LYS A 66 19.80 2.68 -9.47
C LYS A 66 19.03 3.43 -8.38
N ILE A 67 18.52 4.63 -8.68
CA ILE A 67 17.74 5.44 -7.75
C ILE A 67 16.38 4.77 -7.45
N ASN A 68 15.68 4.27 -8.47
CA ASN A 68 14.46 3.47 -8.29
C ASN A 68 14.72 2.23 -7.43
N SER A 69 15.85 1.54 -7.63
CA SER A 69 16.22 0.37 -6.82
C SER A 69 16.44 0.74 -5.36
N LYS A 70 17.04 1.90 -5.09
CA LYS A 70 17.18 2.45 -3.74
C LYS A 70 15.80 2.71 -3.12
N GLN A 71 14.90 3.38 -3.86
CA GLN A 71 13.52 3.62 -3.44
C GLN A 71 12.79 2.31 -3.09
N PHE A 72 12.95 1.29 -3.93
CA PHE A 72 12.31 0.00 -3.73
C PHE A 72 12.82 -0.65 -2.45
N LYS A 73 14.13 -0.68 -2.21
CA LYS A 73 14.72 -1.23 -0.98
C LYS A 73 14.21 -0.55 0.29
N MET A 74 14.01 0.76 0.27
CA MET A 74 13.43 1.50 1.40
C MET A 74 11.98 1.08 1.71
N ASN A 75 11.22 0.67 0.68
CA ASN A 75 9.84 0.22 0.81
C ASN A 75 9.71 -1.30 1.04
N ILE A 76 10.71 -2.10 0.66
CA ILE A 76 10.68 -3.57 0.79
C ILE A 76 10.46 -3.98 2.25
N LYS A 77 11.26 -3.44 3.19
CA LYS A 77 11.23 -3.83 4.60
C LYS A 77 9.85 -3.60 5.24
N PRO A 78 9.24 -2.39 5.14
CA PRO A 78 7.91 -2.18 5.69
C PRO A 78 6.83 -2.94 4.91
N MET A 79 6.99 -3.18 3.61
CA MET A 79 6.05 -3.98 2.82
C MET A 79 5.98 -5.43 3.32
N PHE A 80 7.11 -6.09 3.57
CA PHE A 80 7.13 -7.45 4.09
C PHE A 80 6.51 -7.56 5.48
N ILE A 81 6.76 -6.59 6.34
CA ILE A 81 6.15 -6.57 7.68
C ILE A 81 4.64 -6.37 7.58
N SER A 82 4.19 -5.47 6.70
CA SER A 82 2.77 -5.28 6.41
C SER A 82 2.12 -6.57 5.89
N LEU A 83 2.82 -7.31 5.04
CA LEU A 83 2.37 -8.60 4.51
C LEU A 83 2.23 -9.64 5.63
N ILE A 84 3.21 -9.76 6.53
CA ILE A 84 3.14 -10.68 7.68
C ILE A 84 1.94 -10.33 8.56
N ILE A 85 1.74 -9.05 8.88
CA ILE A 85 0.61 -8.59 9.69
C ILE A 85 -0.71 -8.92 9.00
N ALA A 86 -0.82 -8.68 7.69
CA ALA A 86 -2.01 -9.01 6.92
C ALA A 86 -2.29 -10.52 6.89
N LEU A 87 -1.25 -11.36 6.77
CA LEU A 87 -1.42 -12.82 6.79
C LEU A 87 -1.84 -13.32 8.18
N LEU A 88 -1.25 -12.77 9.25
CA LEU A 88 -1.65 -13.10 10.62
C LEU A 88 -3.08 -12.65 10.91
N SER A 89 -3.46 -11.45 10.46
CA SER A 89 -4.83 -10.94 10.62
C SER A 89 -5.84 -11.79 9.86
N LEU A 90 -5.51 -12.21 8.62
CA LEU A 90 -6.36 -13.10 7.83
C LEU A 90 -6.48 -14.49 8.45
N SER A 91 -5.38 -15.09 8.91
CA SER A 91 -5.39 -16.40 9.57
C SER A 91 -6.23 -16.39 10.85
N TYR A 92 -6.08 -15.34 11.67
CA TYR A 92 -6.86 -15.16 12.89
C TYR A 92 -8.35 -14.97 12.59
N LEU A 93 -8.70 -14.07 11.66
CA LEU A 93 -10.10 -13.84 11.28
C LEU A 93 -10.73 -15.09 10.68
N LYS A 94 -10.00 -15.83 9.84
CA LYS A 94 -10.48 -17.11 9.31
C LYS A 94 -10.81 -18.11 10.42
N SER A 95 -9.91 -18.28 11.40
CA SER A 95 -10.14 -19.20 12.52
C SER A 95 -11.38 -18.86 13.36
N GLN A 96 -11.77 -17.58 13.43
CA GLN A 96 -12.88 -17.13 14.27
C GLN A 96 -14.19 -16.97 13.48
N TYR A 97 -14.12 -16.73 12.17
CA TYR A 97 -15.25 -16.28 11.36
C TYR A 97 -15.40 -17.01 10.02
N ASP A 98 -14.85 -18.23 9.87
CA ASP A 98 -14.80 -19.01 8.60
C ASP A 98 -16.16 -19.11 7.88
N ASN A 99 -17.28 -19.10 8.61
CA ASN A 99 -18.65 -19.22 8.09
C ASN A 99 -19.51 -17.95 8.27
N VAL A 100 -18.94 -16.79 8.61
CA VAL A 100 -19.73 -15.57 8.83
C VAL A 100 -19.97 -14.83 7.51
N LEU A 101 -21.24 -14.74 7.14
CA LEU A 101 -21.75 -13.91 6.05
C LEU A 101 -22.22 -12.57 6.62
N VAL A 102 -21.72 -11.48 6.04
CA VAL A 102 -22.18 -10.12 6.36
C VAL A 102 -23.34 -9.80 5.42
N ASN A 103 -24.55 -9.68 5.98
CA ASN A 103 -25.71 -9.24 5.22
C ASN A 103 -25.58 -7.74 4.93
N LEU A 104 -25.56 -7.37 3.65
CA LEU A 104 -25.50 -5.98 3.22
C LEU A 104 -26.92 -5.40 3.11
N PRO A 105 -27.15 -4.14 3.55
CA PRO A 105 -28.43 -3.46 3.36
C PRO A 105 -28.70 -3.09 1.89
N VAL A 106 -27.70 -3.21 1.01
CA VAL A 106 -27.77 -2.91 -0.41
C VAL A 106 -27.04 -4.01 -1.20
N SER A 107 -27.69 -4.55 -2.22
CA SER A 107 -27.13 -5.59 -3.09
C SER A 107 -25.96 -5.03 -3.91
N LEU A 108 -24.77 -5.64 -3.81
CA LEU A 108 -23.64 -5.27 -4.68
C LEU A 108 -23.69 -6.08 -5.98
N PRO A 109 -23.44 -5.46 -7.17
CA PRO A 109 -23.53 -6.13 -8.47
C PRO A 109 -22.67 -7.39 -8.65
N LEU A 110 -21.61 -7.56 -7.83
CA LEU A 110 -20.68 -8.69 -7.90
C LEU A 110 -20.84 -9.71 -6.77
N PHE A 111 -21.55 -9.37 -5.69
CA PHE A 111 -21.59 -10.18 -4.46
C PHE A 111 -23.01 -10.49 -3.95
N GLY A 112 -24.04 -9.84 -4.49
CA GLY A 112 -25.43 -10.03 -4.03
C GLY A 112 -25.68 -9.35 -2.68
N ASN A 113 -26.54 -9.96 -1.85
CA ASN A 113 -26.93 -9.45 -0.53
C ASN A 113 -26.02 -9.91 0.61
N ASP A 114 -25.16 -10.90 0.36
CA ASP A 114 -24.27 -11.48 1.36
C ASP A 114 -22.82 -11.28 0.94
N MET A 115 -22.00 -10.72 1.84
CA MET A 115 -20.57 -10.51 1.62
C MET A 115 -19.78 -11.35 2.60
N GLY A 116 -18.84 -12.14 2.09
CA GLY A 116 -17.92 -12.89 2.95
C GLY A 116 -17.05 -11.95 3.80
N TRP A 117 -16.67 -12.39 5.00
CA TRP A 117 -15.83 -11.64 5.93
C TRP A 117 -14.53 -11.12 5.31
N LEU A 118 -13.93 -11.86 4.37
CA LEU A 118 -12.69 -11.48 3.67
C LEU A 118 -12.89 -10.20 2.84
N TRP A 119 -13.95 -10.17 2.05
CA TRP A 119 -14.26 -9.02 1.20
C TRP A 119 -14.65 -7.81 2.03
N TRP A 120 -15.36 -8.02 3.13
CA TRP A 120 -15.66 -6.98 4.11
C TRP A 120 -14.38 -6.37 4.72
N TYR A 121 -13.42 -7.22 5.12
CA TYR A 121 -12.11 -6.80 5.61
C TYR A 121 -11.34 -5.95 4.58
N ILE A 122 -11.30 -6.39 3.31
CA ILE A 122 -10.60 -5.66 2.23
C ILE A 122 -11.25 -4.30 1.98
N LEU A 123 -12.59 -4.26 1.93
CA LEU A 123 -13.36 -3.05 1.66
C LEU A 123 -13.16 -1.99 2.74
N ILE A 124 -13.04 -2.37 4.01
CA ILE A 124 -12.79 -1.45 5.11
C ILE A 124 -11.31 -1.05 5.18
N SER A 125 -10.40 -2.01 5.02
CA SER A 125 -8.97 -1.78 5.20
C SER A 125 -8.36 -0.85 4.15
N ILE A 126 -8.80 -0.90 2.88
CA ILE A 126 -8.24 -0.04 1.83
C ILE A 126 -8.48 1.46 2.11
N PRO A 127 -9.74 1.94 2.28
CA PRO A 127 -10.00 3.33 2.63
C PRO A 127 -9.39 3.75 3.95
N ALA A 128 -9.44 2.90 4.99
CA ALA A 128 -8.82 3.20 6.28
C ALA A 128 -7.31 3.41 6.16
N THR A 129 -6.62 2.56 5.38
CA THR A 129 -5.18 2.71 5.12
C THR A 129 -4.87 4.00 4.38
N MET A 130 -5.65 4.36 3.35
CA MET A 130 -5.49 5.62 2.64
C MET A 130 -5.72 6.83 3.54
N PHE A 131 -6.76 6.77 4.38
CA PHE A 131 -7.07 7.81 5.36
C PHE A 131 -5.90 8.02 6.33
N PHE A 132 -5.38 6.95 6.94
CA PHE A 132 -4.25 7.06 7.87
C PHE A 132 -2.96 7.51 7.19
N ARG A 133 -2.70 7.11 5.94
CA ARG A 133 -1.52 7.57 5.19
C ARG A 133 -1.54 9.08 4.97
N LYS A 134 -2.67 9.63 4.56
CA LYS A 134 -2.88 11.08 4.45
C LYS A 134 -2.75 11.78 5.78
N MET A 135 -3.36 11.23 6.84
CA MET A 135 -3.30 11.80 8.19
C MET A 135 -1.85 11.93 8.69
N LEU A 136 -0.98 10.97 8.36
CA LEU A 136 0.43 10.99 8.74
C LEU A 136 1.34 11.64 7.68
N SER A 137 0.80 12.27 6.63
CA SER A 137 1.55 12.92 5.55
C SER A 137 2.57 12.01 4.86
N LEU A 138 2.20 10.74 4.64
CA LEU A 138 3.03 9.73 4.00
C LEU A 138 2.94 9.73 2.46
N ASP A 139 1.98 10.47 1.91
CA ASP A 139 1.72 10.58 0.47
C ASP A 139 2.44 11.79 -0.14
#